data_AF-A0A930QI20-F1
#
_entry.id   AF-A0A930QI20-F1
#
_cell.length_a   1.000
_cell.length_b   1.000
_cell.length_c   1.000
_cell.angle_alpha   90.00
_cell.angle_beta   90.00
_cell.angle_gamma   90.00
#
_symmetry.space_group_name_H-M   'P 1'
#
loop_
_entity.id
_entity.type
_entity.pdbx_description
1 polymer ?
#
loop_
_entity_poly.entity_id
_entity_poly.type
_entity_poly.pdbx_seq_one_letter_code
_entity_poly.pdbx_strand_id
1 'polypeptide(L)'
;MFRTMLVPKAEELVAIPYRFAGSTERAKNFFEDGMFSACRQIYAAAVDDVPVTIYYAFKQRDTDTQDATASTGWETMLSAIIRAGFCITGTWPIRTEMGSRANGQNANALASSIVLVCRKRTADAPVATRRDFLTALKRELRPALVNLQASNIAPVDMAQSAIGPGMAVYSRYAQVLEADGTPMTVRTALQIINQELDQYFSEQDGALDRDTIFCVALYTQYAFREVKFGDVDVLARAKNTSTDRLREK
;
A
#
# COMPACT_ATOMS: atom_id res chain seq x y z
N MET A 1 -23.81 8.77 -18.09
CA MET A 1 -23.43 8.78 -19.53
C MET A 1 -22.57 10.01 -19.77
N PHE A 2 -21.30 9.86 -20.16
CA PHE A 2 -20.31 10.96 -20.18
C PHE A 2 -20.58 11.97 -21.32
N ARG A 3 -20.50 13.28 -21.01
CA ARG A 3 -20.99 14.39 -21.85
C ARG A 3 -19.93 14.99 -22.78
N THR A 4 -18.66 14.60 -22.66
CA THR A 4 -17.55 15.16 -23.46
C THR A 4 -16.70 14.06 -24.11
N MET A 5 -16.24 14.33 -25.33
CA MET A 5 -15.44 13.40 -26.15
C MET A 5 -13.99 13.25 -25.65
N LEU A 6 -13.56 14.16 -24.75
CA LEU A 6 -12.29 14.13 -24.02
C LEU A 6 -12.57 14.50 -22.55
N VAL A 7 -11.85 13.90 -21.60
CA VAL A 7 -11.89 14.30 -20.19
C VAL A 7 -11.38 15.73 -20.09
N PRO A 8 -12.14 16.70 -19.55
CA PRO A 8 -11.65 18.05 -19.36
C PRO A 8 -10.39 18.01 -18.49
N LYS A 9 -9.25 18.48 -19.01
CA LYS A 9 -7.97 18.48 -18.26
C LYS A 9 -8.02 19.28 -16.94
N ALA A 10 -9.04 20.11 -16.76
CA ALA A 10 -9.31 20.84 -15.52
C ALA A 10 -9.95 19.96 -14.43
N GLU A 11 -10.66 18.90 -14.82
CA GLU A 11 -11.30 17.92 -13.92
C GLU A 11 -10.39 16.71 -13.64
N GLU A 12 -9.22 16.65 -14.28
CA GLU A 12 -8.21 15.64 -14.02
C GLU A 12 -7.62 15.85 -12.62
N LEU A 13 -7.78 14.85 -11.75
CA LEU A 13 -7.24 14.85 -10.40
C LEU A 13 -5.72 14.69 -10.44
N VAL A 14 -5.01 15.81 -10.66
CA VAL A 14 -3.56 15.84 -10.63
C VAL A 14 -3.08 16.82 -9.57
N ALA A 15 -2.31 16.32 -8.61
CA ALA A 15 -1.66 17.14 -7.58
C ALA A 15 -0.41 17.84 -8.12
N ILE A 16 -0.56 18.76 -9.09
CA ILE A 16 0.54 19.58 -9.62
C ILE A 16 0.51 20.96 -8.94
N PRO A 17 1.49 21.31 -8.09
CA PRO A 17 1.50 22.60 -7.35
C PRO A 17 1.41 23.85 -8.23
N TYR A 18 1.92 23.79 -9.46
CA TYR A 18 1.87 24.88 -10.43
C TYR A 18 0.44 25.28 -10.84
N ARG A 19 -0.53 24.36 -10.77
CA ARG A 19 -1.95 24.66 -11.06
C ARG A 19 -2.69 25.31 -9.89
N PHE A 20 -2.12 25.32 -8.69
CA PHE A 20 -2.73 25.86 -7.47
C PHE A 20 -1.96 27.06 -6.91
N ALA A 21 -1.39 27.89 -7.80
CA ALA A 21 -0.61 29.07 -7.44
C ALA A 21 0.57 28.78 -6.49
N GLY A 22 1.17 27.58 -6.59
CA GLY A 22 2.31 27.15 -5.77
C GLY A 22 1.94 26.60 -4.38
N SER A 23 0.66 26.48 -4.03
CA SER A 23 0.23 25.96 -2.73
C SER A 23 0.04 24.44 -2.75
N THR A 24 0.94 23.73 -2.05
CA THR A 24 0.91 22.27 -1.91
C THR A 24 -0.32 21.78 -1.13
N GLU A 25 -0.76 22.52 -0.11
CA GLU A 25 -1.94 22.17 0.70
C GLU A 25 -3.24 22.25 -0.10
N ARG A 26 -3.43 23.30 -0.89
CA ARG A 26 -4.62 23.44 -1.75
C ARG A 26 -4.66 22.36 -2.83
N ALA A 27 -3.52 21.99 -3.39
CA ALA A 27 -3.43 20.90 -4.35
C ALA A 27 -3.80 19.55 -3.71
N LYS A 28 -3.37 19.32 -2.46
CA LYS A 28 -3.69 18.11 -1.69
C LYS A 28 -5.18 18.02 -1.36
N ASN A 29 -5.78 19.09 -0.82
CA ASN A 29 -7.21 19.11 -0.49
C ASN A 29 -8.09 18.93 -1.72
N PHE A 30 -7.73 19.59 -2.84
CA PHE A 30 -8.43 19.40 -4.11
C PHE A 30 -8.35 17.95 -4.60
N PHE A 31 -7.19 17.32 -4.47
CA PHE A 31 -7.00 15.92 -4.83
C PHE A 31 -7.80 14.97 -3.92
N GLU A 32 -7.79 15.20 -2.60
CA GLU A 32 -8.57 14.43 -1.62
C GLU A 32 -10.07 14.52 -1.84
N ASP A 33 -10.61 15.74 -1.95
CA ASP A 33 -12.04 15.96 -2.13
C ASP A 33 -12.53 15.47 -3.50
N GLY A 34 -11.71 15.67 -4.53
CA GLY A 34 -12.00 15.18 -5.86
C GLY A 34 -11.98 13.65 -5.93
N MET A 35 -11.00 13.00 -5.29
CA MET A 35 -10.95 11.53 -5.20
C MET A 35 -12.14 10.99 -4.43
N PHE A 36 -12.50 11.62 -3.30
CA PHE A 36 -13.68 11.25 -2.54
C PHE A 36 -14.97 11.39 -3.35
N SER A 37 -15.13 12.49 -4.10
CA SER A 37 -16.28 12.71 -4.98
C SER A 37 -16.37 11.64 -6.07
N ALA A 38 -15.24 11.29 -6.70
CA ALA A 38 -15.18 10.22 -7.70
C ALA A 38 -15.56 8.86 -7.08
N CYS A 39 -14.98 8.50 -5.94
CA CYS A 39 -15.31 7.26 -5.22
C CYS A 39 -16.79 7.22 -4.82
N ARG A 40 -17.39 8.35 -4.44
CA ARG A 40 -18.83 8.44 -4.15
C ARG A 40 -19.71 8.18 -5.37
N GLN A 41 -19.33 8.69 -6.54
CA GLN A 41 -20.07 8.41 -7.78
C GLN A 41 -19.94 6.94 -8.18
N ILE A 42 -18.74 6.36 -8.01
CA ILE A 42 -18.51 4.92 -8.22
C ILE A 42 -19.36 4.11 -7.24
N TYR A 43 -19.44 4.50 -5.96
CA TYR A 43 -20.29 3.84 -4.97
C TYR A 43 -21.77 3.87 -5.36
N ALA A 44 -22.28 5.00 -5.85
CA ALA A 44 -23.66 5.12 -6.28
C ALA A 44 -23.97 4.27 -7.54
N ALA A 45 -23.00 4.12 -8.44
CA ALA A 45 -23.15 3.32 -9.66
C ALA A 45 -22.88 1.82 -9.46
N ALA A 46 -22.12 1.45 -8.43
CA ALA A 46 -21.79 0.07 -8.13
C ALA A 46 -23.04 -0.70 -7.66
N VAL A 47 -23.13 -1.97 -8.07
CA VAL A 47 -24.10 -2.94 -7.56
C VAL A 47 -23.54 -3.67 -6.34
N ASP A 48 -24.41 -4.12 -5.45
CA ASP A 48 -24.00 -4.67 -4.14
C ASP A 48 -23.37 -6.06 -4.26
N ASP A 49 -23.77 -6.83 -5.28
CA ASP A 49 -23.35 -8.24 -5.46
C ASP A 49 -21.96 -8.38 -6.09
N VAL A 50 -21.48 -7.36 -6.81
CA VAL A 50 -20.27 -7.43 -7.64
C VAL A 50 -19.16 -6.56 -7.04
N PRO A 51 -17.91 -7.05 -6.92
CA PRO A 51 -16.81 -6.23 -6.45
C PRO A 51 -16.44 -5.15 -7.48
N VAL A 52 -16.02 -3.99 -6.97
CA VAL A 52 -15.40 -2.92 -7.75
C VAL A 52 -13.89 -3.10 -7.68
N THR A 53 -13.22 -3.06 -8.83
CA THR A 53 -11.74 -3.10 -8.89
C THR A 53 -11.19 -1.72 -9.24
N ILE A 54 -10.22 -1.25 -8.46
CA ILE A 54 -9.56 0.04 -8.67
C ILE A 54 -8.08 -0.21 -8.95
N TYR A 55 -7.63 0.22 -10.11
CA TYR A 55 -6.23 0.10 -10.54
C TYR A 55 -5.48 1.36 -10.11
N TYR A 56 -4.44 1.17 -9.30
CA TYR A 56 -3.57 2.24 -8.84
C TYR A 56 -2.14 2.00 -9.31
N ALA A 57 -1.56 2.96 -10.00
CA ALA A 57 -0.16 2.92 -10.41
C ALA A 57 0.65 3.85 -9.50
N PHE A 58 1.64 3.28 -8.80
CA PHE A 58 2.52 4.03 -7.90
C PHE A 58 3.93 4.12 -8.48
N LYS A 59 4.61 5.25 -8.23
CA LYS A 59 6.01 5.44 -8.64
C LYS A 59 6.92 5.03 -7.49
N GLN A 60 7.77 4.02 -7.72
CA GLN A 60 8.65 3.40 -6.73
C GLN A 60 9.62 4.36 -5.99
N ARG A 61 9.87 5.58 -6.49
CA ARG A 61 10.68 6.60 -5.78
C ARG A 61 10.09 7.06 -4.44
N ASP A 62 8.80 6.83 -4.26
CA ASP A 62 8.07 7.15 -3.04
C ASP A 62 8.28 6.10 -1.92
N THR A 63 9.07 5.04 -2.17
CA THR A 63 9.50 4.06 -1.14
C THR A 63 10.95 4.23 -0.69
N ASP A 64 11.80 4.90 -1.47
CA ASP A 64 13.25 5.04 -1.20
C ASP A 64 13.59 6.15 -0.21
N THR A 65 12.61 6.95 0.21
CA THR A 65 12.79 7.94 1.26
C THR A 65 12.21 7.39 2.55
N GLN A 66 13.08 7.14 3.54
CA GLN A 66 12.72 6.97 4.95
C GLN A 66 11.95 8.17 5.54
N ASP A 67 11.69 9.21 4.73
CA ASP A 67 10.81 10.31 5.07
C ASP A 67 9.35 9.94 4.82
N ALA A 68 8.57 10.04 5.89
CA ALA A 68 7.13 9.81 5.99
C ALA A 68 6.25 10.76 5.12
N THR A 69 6.78 11.35 4.05
CA THR A 69 6.12 12.30 3.14
C THR A 69 5.60 11.64 1.87
N ALA A 70 6.17 10.51 1.46
CA ALA A 70 5.78 9.79 0.25
C ALA A 70 4.49 8.97 0.38
N SER A 71 4.00 8.75 1.61
CA SER A 71 2.75 8.03 1.89
C SER A 71 1.47 8.84 1.60
N THR A 72 1.57 10.12 1.23
CA THR A 72 0.39 11.01 1.10
C THR A 72 -0.59 10.56 0.01
N GLY A 73 -0.13 10.19 -1.19
CA GLY A 73 -1.03 9.85 -2.31
C GLY A 73 -1.81 8.54 -2.08
N TRP A 74 -1.13 7.52 -1.57
CA TRP A 74 -1.74 6.22 -1.27
C TRP A 74 -2.70 6.28 -0.08
N GLU A 75 -2.30 6.96 1.00
CA GLU A 75 -3.17 7.19 2.16
C GLU A 75 -4.43 7.97 1.78
N THR A 76 -4.28 9.03 0.98
CA THR A 76 -5.41 9.81 0.45
C THR A 76 -6.36 8.93 -0.34
N MET A 77 -5.85 8.08 -1.23
CA MET A 77 -6.68 7.20 -2.05
C MET A 77 -7.47 6.21 -1.19
N LEU A 78 -6.80 5.51 -0.28
CA LEU A 78 -7.43 4.55 0.64
C LEU A 78 -8.47 5.23 1.54
N SER A 79 -8.13 6.42 2.06
CA SER A 79 -9.06 7.24 2.84
C SER A 79 -10.30 7.61 2.05
N ALA A 80 -10.14 8.05 0.79
CA ALA A 80 -11.26 8.39 -0.09
C ALA A 80 -12.18 7.18 -0.36
N ILE A 81 -11.61 6.01 -0.63
CA ILE A 81 -12.36 4.76 -0.87
C ILE A 81 -13.18 4.37 0.36
N ILE A 82 -12.54 4.34 1.54
CA ILE A 82 -13.18 3.92 2.78
C ILE A 82 -14.25 4.93 3.22
N ARG A 83 -13.94 6.23 3.12
CA ARG A 83 -14.87 7.31 3.42
C ARG A 83 -16.09 7.28 2.48
N ALA A 84 -15.91 6.86 1.22
CA ALA A 84 -17.01 6.71 0.27
C ALA A 84 -17.95 5.53 0.61
N GLY A 85 -17.57 4.67 1.56
CA GLY A 85 -18.38 3.55 2.03
C GLY A 85 -17.94 2.18 1.48
N PHE A 86 -16.79 2.10 0.82
CA PHE A 86 -16.23 0.81 0.41
C PHE A 86 -15.42 0.16 1.54
N CYS A 87 -15.50 -1.16 1.59
CA CYS A 87 -14.58 -2.04 2.30
C CYS A 87 -13.59 -2.63 1.28
N ILE A 88 -12.30 -2.59 1.59
CA ILE A 88 -11.24 -3.13 0.74
C ILE A 88 -11.08 -4.61 1.10
N THR A 89 -11.46 -5.52 0.21
CA THR A 89 -11.43 -6.95 0.49
C THR A 89 -10.14 -7.64 0.03
N GLY A 90 -9.30 -6.95 -0.75
CA GLY A 90 -8.00 -7.49 -1.16
C GLY A 90 -7.17 -6.50 -1.96
N THR A 91 -5.86 -6.74 -2.00
CA THR A 91 -4.89 -6.06 -2.86
C THR A 91 -4.17 -7.10 -3.70
N TRP A 92 -3.97 -6.80 -4.98
CA TRP A 92 -3.21 -7.64 -5.90
C TRP A 92 -2.11 -6.82 -6.54
N PRO A 93 -0.82 -7.14 -6.29
CA PRO A 93 0.25 -6.51 -7.03
C PRO A 93 0.20 -6.98 -8.49
N ILE A 94 0.28 -6.03 -9.41
CA ILE A 94 0.43 -6.26 -10.84
C ILE A 94 1.78 -5.70 -11.26
N ARG A 95 2.65 -6.59 -11.73
CA ARG A 95 3.84 -6.19 -12.47
C ARG A 95 3.41 -5.82 -13.89
N THR A 96 3.24 -4.52 -14.15
CA THR A 96 3.09 -4.03 -15.51
C THR A 96 4.46 -3.92 -16.16
N GLU A 97 5.00 -5.06 -16.61
CA GLU A 97 6.17 -5.09 -17.47
C GLU A 97 5.78 -4.55 -18.85
N MET A 98 5.97 -3.26 -19.09
CA MET A 98 6.05 -2.76 -20.46
C MET A 98 7.53 -2.55 -20.79
N GLY A 99 8.18 -3.62 -21.26
CA GLY A 99 9.56 -3.64 -21.76
C GLY A 99 9.80 -2.82 -23.04
N SER A 100 8.88 -1.92 -23.40
CA SER A 100 9.00 -1.03 -24.54
C SER A 100 8.30 0.30 -24.25
N ARG A 101 9.04 1.22 -23.62
CA ARG A 101 8.90 2.64 -23.95
C ARG A 101 10.23 3.13 -24.50
N ALA A 102 10.36 3.09 -25.82
CA ALA A 102 11.30 3.91 -26.55
C ALA A 102 10.85 5.38 -26.42
N ASN A 103 11.32 6.08 -25.40
CA ASN A 103 11.74 7.49 -25.42
C ASN A 103 11.88 8.02 -23.99
N GLY A 104 13.13 8.32 -23.61
CA GLY A 104 13.44 9.10 -22.42
C GLY A 104 14.60 8.52 -21.61
N GLN A 105 15.82 8.73 -22.07
CA GLN A 105 17.00 8.68 -21.21
C GLN A 105 16.67 9.41 -19.89
N ASN A 106 16.83 8.74 -18.75
CA ASN A 106 16.64 9.19 -17.34
C ASN A 106 15.30 8.97 -16.64
N ALA A 107 14.31 8.25 -17.20
CA ALA A 107 13.04 7.96 -16.52
C ALA A 107 12.82 6.46 -16.22
N ASN A 108 13.84 5.78 -15.68
CA ASN A 108 13.64 4.45 -15.09
C ASN A 108 12.95 4.59 -13.72
N ALA A 109 11.68 4.22 -13.65
CA ALA A 109 11.06 3.75 -12.42
C ALA A 109 9.99 2.73 -12.83
N LEU A 110 10.17 1.47 -12.44
CA LEU A 110 9.11 0.47 -12.56
C LEU A 110 7.87 1.04 -11.87
N ALA A 111 6.80 1.27 -12.63
CA ALA A 111 5.51 1.56 -12.05
C ALA A 111 4.97 0.23 -11.53
N SER A 112 5.11 -0.03 -10.23
CA SER A 112 4.38 -1.13 -9.61
C SER A 112 2.91 -0.72 -9.54
N SER A 113 2.05 -1.53 -10.14
CA SER A 113 0.61 -1.29 -10.14
C SER A 113 -0.02 -2.19 -9.09
N ILE A 114 -1.03 -1.70 -8.37
CA ILE A 114 -1.79 -2.48 -7.39
C ILE A 114 -3.27 -2.41 -7.80
N VAL A 115 -3.94 -3.55 -7.78
CA VAL A 115 -5.39 -3.62 -7.91
C VAL A 115 -6.00 -3.77 -6.54
N LEU A 116 -6.86 -2.82 -6.19
CA LEU A 116 -7.71 -2.88 -5.02
C LEU A 116 -9.02 -3.55 -5.40
N VAL A 117 -9.43 -4.56 -4.64
CA VAL A 117 -10.76 -5.15 -4.72
C VAL A 117 -11.59 -4.55 -3.60
N CYS A 118 -12.68 -3.89 -3.97
CA CYS A 118 -13.55 -3.16 -3.06
C CYS A 118 -14.98 -3.71 -3.13
N ARG A 119 -15.66 -3.80 -2.01
CA ARG A 119 -17.10 -4.08 -1.91
C ARG A 119 -17.78 -2.99 -1.10
N LYS A 120 -19.07 -2.76 -1.33
CA LYS A 120 -19.80 -1.84 -0.47
C LYS A 120 -19.82 -2.40 0.95
N ARG A 121 -19.46 -1.53 1.91
CA ARG A 121 -19.59 -1.85 3.32
C ARG A 121 -21.08 -1.93 3.68
N THR A 122 -21.43 -2.87 4.53
CA THR A 122 -22.80 -3.01 5.03
C THR A 122 -23.23 -1.77 5.81
N ALA A 123 -24.51 -1.40 5.73
CA ALA A 123 -25.03 -0.23 6.46
C ALA A 123 -24.91 -0.42 7.99
N ASP A 124 -25.04 -1.66 8.47
CA ASP A 124 -24.95 -2.02 9.89
C ASP A 124 -23.51 -2.36 10.34
N ALA A 125 -22.50 -1.85 9.65
CA ALA A 125 -21.11 -2.10 10.02
C ALA A 125 -20.84 -1.60 11.45
N PRO A 126 -20.27 -2.46 12.33
CA PRO A 126 -20.08 -2.08 13.72
C PRO A 126 -18.96 -1.04 13.87
N VAL A 127 -19.05 -0.27 14.97
CA VAL A 127 -17.95 0.54 15.47
C VAL A 127 -17.07 -0.35 16.34
N ALA A 128 -15.75 -0.28 16.15
CA ALA A 128 -14.78 -1.06 16.92
C ALA A 128 -13.83 -0.16 17.70
N THR A 129 -13.26 -0.67 18.78
CA THR A 129 -12.15 -0.01 19.46
C THR A 129 -10.82 -0.39 18.82
N ARG A 130 -9.75 0.40 19.07
CA ARG A 130 -8.38 0.04 18.69
C ARG A 130 -8.02 -1.38 19.12
N ARG A 131 -8.44 -1.80 20.31
CA ARG A 131 -8.18 -3.15 20.84
C ARG A 131 -8.87 -4.21 19.99
N ASP A 132 -10.14 -4.02 19.66
CA ASP A 132 -10.89 -4.97 18.84
C ASP A 132 -10.29 -5.10 17.44
N PHE A 133 -9.87 -3.97 16.86
CA PHE A 133 -9.13 -3.94 15.59
C PHE A 133 -7.82 -4.74 15.68
N LEU A 134 -6.99 -4.50 16.68
CA LEU A 134 -5.72 -5.22 16.87
C LEU A 134 -5.93 -6.74 17.06
N THR A 135 -6.92 -7.12 17.87
CA THR A 135 -7.25 -8.54 18.09
C THR A 135 -7.71 -9.21 16.80
N ALA A 136 -8.59 -8.56 16.03
CA ALA A 136 -9.03 -9.05 14.75
C ALA A 136 -7.89 -9.14 13.73
N LEU A 137 -7.03 -8.12 13.68
CA LEU A 137 -5.91 -8.04 12.77
C LEU A 137 -4.94 -9.20 13.02
N LYS A 138 -4.53 -9.44 14.27
CA LYS A 138 -3.64 -10.55 14.63
C LYS A 138 -4.21 -11.92 14.24
N ARG A 139 -5.51 -12.11 14.45
CA ARG A 139 -6.21 -13.37 14.16
C ARG A 139 -6.32 -13.64 12.67
N GLU A 140 -6.56 -12.61 11.86
CA GLU A 140 -6.89 -12.76 10.43
C GLU A 140 -5.67 -12.55 9.52
N LEU A 141 -4.72 -11.71 9.91
CA LEU A 141 -3.53 -11.40 9.12
C LEU A 141 -2.56 -12.60 9.05
N ARG A 142 -2.34 -13.31 10.16
CA ARG A 142 -1.40 -14.45 10.20
C ARG A 142 -1.79 -15.58 9.22
N PRO A 143 -3.04 -16.10 9.20
CA PRO A 143 -3.46 -17.08 8.19
C PRO A 143 -3.36 -16.54 6.76
N ALA A 144 -3.67 -15.25 6.56
CA ALA A 144 -3.55 -14.62 5.25
C ALA A 144 -2.09 -14.57 4.78
N LEU A 145 -1.14 -14.28 5.67
CA LEU A 145 0.29 -14.29 5.36
C LEU A 145 0.80 -15.68 4.99
N VAL A 146 0.36 -16.72 5.70
CA VAL A 146 0.70 -18.11 5.35
C VAL A 146 0.20 -18.46 3.94
N ASN A 147 -1.03 -18.07 3.59
CA ASN A 147 -1.58 -18.28 2.25
C ASN A 147 -0.81 -17.48 1.18
N LEU A 148 -0.38 -16.26 1.51
CA LEU A 148 0.45 -15.42 0.63
C LEU A 148 1.87 -15.98 0.48
N GLN A 149 2.44 -16.64 1.49
CA GLN A 149 3.72 -17.34 1.41
C GLN A 149 3.63 -18.62 0.57
N ALA A 150 2.51 -19.34 0.65
CA ALA A 150 2.24 -20.51 -0.19
C ALA A 150 1.96 -20.12 -1.66
N SER A 151 1.48 -18.90 -1.88
CA SER A 151 1.40 -18.29 -3.20
C SER A 151 2.80 -17.85 -3.58
N ASN A 152 3.32 -18.18 -4.77
CA ASN A 152 4.71 -17.95 -5.18
C ASN A 152 5.03 -16.45 -5.43
N ILE A 153 4.71 -15.59 -4.46
CA ILE A 153 4.83 -14.13 -4.47
C ILE A 153 6.25 -13.79 -4.00
N ALA A 154 6.92 -12.91 -4.73
CA ALA A 154 8.25 -12.45 -4.35
C ALA A 154 8.21 -11.73 -2.98
N PRO A 155 9.25 -11.85 -2.14
CA PRO A 155 9.27 -11.21 -0.81
C PRO A 155 8.98 -9.70 -0.85
N VAL A 156 9.46 -9.00 -1.88
CA VAL A 156 9.21 -7.56 -2.10
C VAL A 156 7.73 -7.23 -2.35
N ASP A 157 7.00 -8.15 -2.99
CA ASP A 157 5.58 -7.99 -3.30
C ASP A 157 4.69 -8.48 -2.13
N MET A 158 5.26 -9.19 -1.15
CA MET A 158 4.54 -9.74 0.00
C MET A 158 4.03 -8.65 0.94
N ALA A 159 4.86 -7.63 1.24
CA ALA A 159 4.45 -6.50 2.08
C ALA A 159 3.27 -5.74 1.46
N GLN A 160 3.29 -5.53 0.14
CA GLN A 160 2.20 -4.87 -0.59
C GLN A 160 0.94 -5.74 -0.69
N SER A 161 1.11 -7.05 -0.84
CA SER A 161 -0.01 -8.01 -0.84
C SER A 161 -0.67 -8.12 0.53
N ALA A 162 0.11 -7.97 1.60
CA ALA A 162 -0.37 -8.06 2.97
C ALA A 162 -1.16 -6.84 3.45
N ILE A 163 -0.97 -5.68 2.82
CA ILE A 163 -1.80 -4.49 3.06
C ILE A 163 -3.28 -4.81 2.80
N GLY A 164 -3.60 -5.64 1.81
CA GLY A 164 -4.97 -6.01 1.46
C GLY A 164 -5.71 -6.68 2.62
N PRO A 165 -5.23 -7.83 3.13
CA PRO A 165 -5.79 -8.47 4.31
C PRO A 165 -5.87 -7.55 5.54
N GLY A 166 -4.83 -6.74 5.80
CA GLY A 166 -4.84 -5.80 6.92
C GLY A 166 -5.92 -4.72 6.78
N MET A 167 -6.02 -4.11 5.60
CA MET A 167 -7.02 -3.09 5.30
C MET A 167 -8.43 -3.66 5.21
N ALA A 168 -8.60 -4.95 4.90
CA ALA A 168 -9.89 -5.63 4.97
C ALA A 168 -10.43 -5.69 6.40
N VAL A 169 -9.56 -5.95 7.38
CA VAL A 169 -9.95 -5.92 8.79
C VAL A 169 -10.31 -4.51 9.23
N TYR A 170 -9.56 -3.50 8.83
CA TYR A 170 -9.84 -2.11 9.20
C TYR A 170 -11.13 -1.57 8.55
N SER A 171 -11.26 -1.73 7.23
CA SER A 171 -12.32 -1.10 6.43
C SER A 171 -13.69 -1.78 6.55
N ARG A 172 -13.78 -2.96 7.19
CA ARG A 172 -15.08 -3.59 7.48
C ARG A 172 -15.87 -2.88 8.56
N TYR A 173 -15.19 -2.19 9.49
CA TYR A 173 -15.82 -1.42 10.54
C TYR A 173 -16.33 -0.09 9.99
N ALA A 174 -17.40 0.45 10.57
CA ALA A 174 -17.86 1.80 10.22
C ALA A 174 -16.79 2.84 10.57
N GLN A 175 -16.21 2.70 11.76
CA GLN A 175 -15.03 3.42 12.23
C GLN A 175 -14.34 2.61 13.33
N VAL A 176 -13.04 2.82 13.48
CA VAL A 176 -12.25 2.31 14.61
C VAL A 176 -11.92 3.49 15.52
N LEU A 177 -12.25 3.41 16.80
CA LEU A 177 -12.02 4.48 17.77
C LEU A 177 -10.71 4.27 18.54
N GLU A 178 -9.95 5.34 18.67
CA GLU A 178 -8.79 5.43 19.54
C GLU A 178 -9.21 5.58 21.02
N ALA A 179 -8.24 5.49 21.93
CA ALA A 179 -8.51 5.57 23.38
C ALA A 179 -9.08 6.93 23.82
N ASP A 180 -8.80 8.00 23.06
CA ASP A 180 -9.34 9.35 23.25
C ASP A 180 -10.73 9.54 22.62
N GLY A 181 -11.30 8.50 22.01
CA GLY A 181 -12.59 8.54 21.32
C GLY A 181 -12.53 9.11 19.90
N THR A 182 -11.35 9.51 19.40
CA THR A 182 -11.20 9.99 18.03
C THR A 182 -11.19 8.82 17.02
N PRO A 183 -11.66 9.01 15.78
CA PRO A 183 -11.52 7.99 14.75
C PRO A 183 -10.05 7.77 14.37
N MET A 184 -9.61 6.51 14.41
CA MET A 184 -8.30 6.08 13.92
C MET A 184 -8.17 6.40 12.43
N THR A 185 -7.07 7.05 12.06
CA THR A 185 -6.79 7.39 10.66
C THR A 185 -6.31 6.17 9.86
N VAL A 186 -6.47 6.22 8.54
CA VAL A 186 -5.91 5.20 7.63
C VAL A 186 -4.40 5.08 7.79
N ARG A 187 -3.69 6.21 7.98
CA ARG A 187 -2.25 6.22 8.23
C ARG A 187 -1.89 5.41 9.47
N THR A 188 -2.60 5.64 10.58
CA THR A 188 -2.39 4.88 11.82
C THR A 188 -2.68 3.39 11.62
N ALA A 189 -3.74 3.06 10.89
CA ALA A 189 -4.07 1.66 10.57
C ALA A 189 -2.97 0.98 9.74
N LEU A 190 -2.44 1.65 8.69
CA LEU A 190 -1.34 1.14 7.87
C LEU A 190 -0.05 0.94 8.68
N GLN A 191 0.27 1.86 9.59
CA GLN A 191 1.42 1.71 10.49
C GLN A 191 1.29 0.48 11.38
N ILE A 192 0.10 0.24 11.95
CA ILE A 192 -0.18 -0.95 12.76
C ILE A 192 -0.07 -2.22 11.91
N ILE A 193 -0.61 -2.23 10.69
CA ILE A 193 -0.53 -3.37 9.77
C ILE A 193 0.94 -3.69 9.45
N ASN A 194 1.73 -2.69 9.09
CA ASN A 194 3.15 -2.87 8.81
C ASN A 194 3.93 -3.38 10.03
N GLN A 195 3.62 -2.86 11.23
CA GLN A 195 4.24 -3.33 12.46
C GLN A 195 3.94 -4.81 12.75
N GLU A 196 2.69 -5.25 12.55
CA GLU A 196 2.33 -6.68 12.72
C GLU A 196 2.97 -7.57 11.64
N LEU A 197 3.16 -7.05 10.43
CA LEU A 197 3.91 -7.74 9.38
C LEU A 197 5.37 -7.93 9.76
N ASP A 198 6.04 -6.86 10.18
CA ASP A 198 7.43 -6.89 10.62
C ASP A 198 7.61 -7.84 11.81
N GLN A 199 6.65 -7.86 12.75
CA GLN A 199 6.64 -8.78 13.86
C GLN A 199 6.52 -10.24 13.40
N TYR A 200 5.61 -10.54 12.46
CA TYR A 200 5.44 -11.89 11.92
C TYR A 200 6.73 -12.41 11.25
N PHE A 201 7.38 -11.57 10.44
CA PHE A 201 8.65 -11.94 9.82
C PHE A 201 9.75 -12.11 10.85
N SER A 202 9.84 -11.20 11.82
CA SER A 202 10.83 -11.26 12.91
C SER A 202 10.65 -12.50 13.80
N GLU A 203 9.43 -12.96 14.02
CA GLU A 203 9.14 -14.19 14.78
C GLU A 203 9.55 -15.46 14.01
N GLN A 204 9.42 -15.48 12.68
CA GLN A 204 9.97 -16.56 11.84
C GLN A 204 11.50 -16.51 11.80
N ASP A 205 12.04 -15.29 11.76
CA ASP A 205 13.48 -15.02 11.77
C ASP A 205 14.12 -15.18 13.16
N GLY A 206 13.34 -15.41 14.22
CA GLY A 206 13.82 -15.60 15.60
C GLY A 206 14.76 -16.80 15.81
N ALA A 207 14.99 -17.60 14.76
CA ALA A 207 15.99 -18.67 14.72
C ALA A 207 17.31 -18.27 14.01
N LEU A 208 17.37 -17.10 13.37
CA LEU A 208 18.46 -16.67 12.50
C LEU A 208 18.96 -15.28 12.88
N ASP A 209 20.27 -15.09 12.92
CA ASP A 209 20.86 -13.78 13.14
C ASP A 209 20.59 -12.84 11.94
N ARG A 210 20.65 -11.52 12.17
CA ARG A 210 20.31 -10.51 11.15
C ARG A 210 21.16 -10.60 9.89
N ASP A 211 22.40 -11.07 10.00
CA ASP A 211 23.27 -11.25 8.85
C ASP A 211 22.78 -12.45 8.02
N THR A 212 22.33 -13.52 8.68
CA THR A 212 21.72 -14.68 8.04
C THR A 212 20.36 -14.35 7.39
N ILE A 213 19.51 -13.54 8.03
CA ILE A 213 18.25 -13.06 7.41
C ILE A 213 18.53 -12.29 6.11
N PHE A 214 19.53 -11.41 6.14
CA PHE A 214 19.98 -10.70 4.95
C PHE A 214 20.50 -11.67 3.88
N CYS A 215 21.34 -12.64 4.24
CA CYS A 215 21.86 -13.64 3.30
C CYS A 215 20.74 -14.47 2.68
N VAL A 216 19.75 -14.90 3.47
CA VAL A 216 18.57 -15.63 2.97
C VAL A 216 17.75 -14.75 2.04
N ALA A 217 17.52 -13.47 2.37
CA ALA A 217 16.79 -12.55 1.50
C ALA A 217 17.54 -12.30 0.18
N LEU A 218 18.86 -12.10 0.23
CA LEU A 218 19.72 -11.92 -0.93
C LEU A 218 19.68 -13.15 -1.84
N TYR A 219 19.84 -14.35 -1.26
CA TYR A 219 19.76 -15.62 -1.99
C TYR A 219 18.37 -15.90 -2.55
N THR A 220 17.31 -15.60 -1.80
CA THR A 220 15.93 -15.80 -2.27
C THR A 220 15.63 -14.91 -3.47
N GLN A 221 16.14 -13.67 -3.45
CA GLN A 221 15.82 -12.66 -4.47
C GLN A 221 16.73 -12.72 -5.70
N TYR A 222 18.01 -13.07 -5.52
CA TYR A 222 19.02 -13.01 -6.58
C TYR A 222 19.71 -14.34 -6.86
N ALA A 223 19.44 -15.39 -6.07
CA ALA A 223 20.09 -16.70 -6.16
C ALA A 223 21.63 -16.54 -6.19
N PHE A 224 22.29 -17.14 -7.19
CA PHE A 224 23.73 -17.05 -7.41
C PHE A 224 24.11 -16.01 -8.48
N ARG A 225 23.22 -15.07 -8.83
CA ARG A 225 23.49 -14.08 -9.88
C ARG A 225 24.27 -12.90 -9.31
N GLU A 226 25.13 -12.28 -10.13
CA GLU A 226 25.80 -11.03 -9.77
C GLU A 226 24.77 -9.90 -9.58
N VAL A 227 24.86 -9.20 -8.44
CA VAL A 227 23.96 -8.12 -8.05
C VAL A 227 24.75 -6.83 -7.90
N LYS A 228 24.15 -5.70 -8.27
CA LYS A 228 24.76 -4.38 -8.06
C LYS A 228 24.81 -4.07 -6.57
N PHE A 229 25.96 -3.59 -6.11
CA PHE A 229 26.18 -3.24 -4.70
C PHE A 229 25.11 -2.30 -4.12
N GLY A 230 24.60 -1.35 -4.92
CA GLY A 230 23.54 -0.44 -4.47
C GLY A 230 22.23 -1.15 -4.09
N ASP A 231 21.83 -2.18 -4.84
CA ASP A 231 20.62 -2.96 -4.54
C ASP A 231 20.82 -3.82 -3.29
N VAL A 232 22.06 -4.28 -3.09
CA VAL A 232 22.48 -5.06 -1.91
C VAL A 232 22.50 -4.19 -0.65
N ASP A 233 23.00 -2.95 -0.72
CA ASP A 233 23.02 -2.00 0.41
C ASP A 233 21.59 -1.57 0.81
N VAL A 234 20.71 -1.36 -0.16
CA VAL A 234 19.28 -1.08 0.11
C VAL A 234 18.64 -2.28 0.81
N LEU A 235 18.90 -3.51 0.36
CA LEU A 235 18.38 -4.72 0.99
C LEU A 235 18.95 -4.93 2.41
N ALA A 236 20.24 -4.64 2.61
CA ALA A 236 20.91 -4.72 3.91
C ALA A 236 20.29 -3.74 4.92
N ARG A 237 20.11 -2.47 4.50
CA ARG A 237 19.47 -1.43 5.32
C ARG A 237 18.00 -1.76 5.62
N ALA A 238 17.28 -2.30 4.64
CA ALA A 238 15.89 -2.76 4.81
C ALA A 238 15.78 -3.89 5.85
N LYS A 239 16.86 -4.63 6.11
CA LYS A 239 16.95 -5.68 7.12
C LYS A 239 17.72 -5.27 8.38
N ASN A 240 17.95 -3.97 8.60
CA ASN A 240 18.67 -3.42 9.76
C ASN A 240 20.08 -4.04 9.97
N THR A 241 20.77 -4.36 8.87
CA THR A 241 22.20 -4.73 8.84
C THR A 241 22.97 -3.80 7.88
N SER A 242 24.30 -3.93 7.81
CA SER A 242 25.14 -3.14 6.89
C SER A 242 26.11 -4.01 6.12
N THR A 243 26.40 -3.63 4.88
CA THR A 243 27.38 -4.34 4.03
C THR A 243 28.78 -4.32 4.64
N ASP A 244 29.13 -3.28 5.39
CA ASP A 244 30.41 -3.18 6.09
C ASP A 244 30.54 -4.24 7.19
N ARG A 245 29.44 -4.53 7.91
CA ARG A 245 29.40 -5.59 8.93
C ARG A 245 29.57 -7.00 8.35
N LEU A 246 29.05 -7.20 7.14
CA LEU A 246 29.12 -8.47 6.42
C LEU A 246 30.50 -8.70 5.78
N ARG A 247 31.31 -7.65 5.63
CA ARG A 247 32.67 -7.72 5.06
C ARG A 247 33.73 -8.11 6.09
N GLU A 248 33.44 -7.93 7.37
CA GLU A 248 34.35 -8.25 8.49
C GLU A 248 34.22 -9.69 9.00
N LYS A 249 33.32 -10.51 8.44
CA LYS A 249 33.15 -11.94 8.73
C LYS A 249 33.56 -12.78 7.53
#